data_AF-A0A961FXG2-F1
#
_entry.id   AF-A0A961FXG2-F1
#
_cell.length_a   1.000
_cell.length_b   1.000
_cell.length_c   1.000
_cell.angle_alpha   90.00
_cell.angle_beta   90.00
_cell.angle_gamma   90.00
#
_symmetry.space_group_name_H-M   'P 1'
#
loop_
_entity.id
_entity.type
_entity.pdbx_description
1 polymer ?
#
loop_
_entity_poly.entity_id
_entity_poly.type
_entity_poly.pdbx_seq_one_letter_code
_entity_poly.pdbx_strand_id
1 'polypeptide(L)'
;MPRSRFPRLNPVSMNRRLLVFLASLLAGGIGRAEDREATNSAAAKGPAADLGYEVKRTGFLIATRNDLPKVFAPIEGAKKAVLAPAFEWEYGVRLFSKEKWLAQKYDWATYQEEALRHADSLVEALKPEFRRDARGVIDYALVLSDDPFLSSILFSRKLLPYFEAKLGKRLRVAVPDRTTLYVFPADGGKLEGYGPALVEKFEEARYPVTLEVFLVDETGVRVIGELER
;
A
#
# COMPACT_ATOMS: atom_id res chain seq x y z
N MET A 1 8.80 1.80 58.90
CA MET A 1 8.90 1.05 57.63
C MET A 1 7.53 0.97 56.97
N PRO A 2 7.29 1.63 55.82
CA PRO A 2 6.13 1.35 54.97
C PRO A 2 6.55 0.68 53.66
N ARG A 3 5.77 -0.32 53.22
CA ARG A 3 5.98 -1.07 51.97
C ARG A 3 5.53 -0.23 50.77
N SER A 4 6.43 -0.06 49.80
CA SER A 4 6.21 0.57 48.50
C SER A 4 5.20 -0.21 47.64
N ARG A 5 4.14 0.47 47.16
CA ARG A 5 3.29 -0.01 46.07
C ARG A 5 3.85 0.50 44.74
N PHE A 6 4.25 -0.40 43.85
CA PHE A 6 4.52 -0.09 42.46
C PHE A 6 3.20 0.19 41.71
N PRO A 7 3.13 1.19 40.81
CA PRO A 7 2.02 1.32 39.89
C PRO A 7 2.12 0.24 38.81
N ARG A 8 1.01 -0.47 38.58
CA ARG A 8 0.86 -1.37 37.43
C ARG A 8 0.81 -0.53 36.16
N LEU A 9 1.72 -0.79 35.24
CA LEU A 9 1.64 -0.30 33.86
C LEU A 9 0.45 -1.00 33.18
N ASN A 10 -0.51 -0.21 32.71
CA ASN A 10 -1.56 -0.68 31.81
C ASN A 10 -0.91 -1.07 30.46
N PRO A 11 -1.15 -2.28 29.93
CA PRO A 11 -0.73 -2.60 28.58
C PRO A 11 -1.52 -1.71 27.61
N VAL A 12 -0.76 -1.06 26.73
CA VAL A 12 -1.18 -0.26 25.58
C VAL A 12 -2.40 -0.87 24.90
N SER A 13 -3.39 -0.03 24.63
CA SER A 13 -4.61 -0.38 23.89
C SER A 13 -4.26 -0.92 22.50
N MET A 14 -4.18 -2.23 22.39
CA MET A 14 -4.12 -2.93 21.11
C MET A 14 -5.49 -2.76 20.45
N ASN A 15 -5.50 -2.08 19.30
CA ASN A 15 -6.72 -1.69 18.60
C ASN A 15 -7.56 -2.93 18.25
N ARG A 16 -8.80 -3.03 18.78
CA ARG A 16 -9.69 -4.20 18.62
C ARG A 16 -9.98 -4.58 17.16
N ARG A 17 -9.71 -3.70 16.19
CA ARG A 17 -9.89 -3.98 14.76
C ARG A 17 -8.70 -4.65 14.07
N LEU A 18 -7.50 -4.63 14.67
CA LEU A 18 -6.40 -5.48 14.18
C LEU A 18 -6.78 -6.96 14.29
N LEU A 19 -7.56 -7.31 15.33
CA LEU A 19 -8.14 -8.66 15.50
C LEU A 19 -9.24 -8.99 14.47
N VAL A 20 -10.04 -8.00 14.02
CA VAL A 20 -11.10 -8.23 13.03
C VAL A 20 -10.51 -8.39 11.62
N PHE A 21 -9.41 -7.69 11.32
CA PHE A 21 -8.65 -7.88 10.07
C PHE A 21 -7.95 -9.25 10.03
N LEU A 22 -7.37 -9.69 11.16
CA LEU A 22 -6.83 -11.04 11.33
C LEU A 22 -7.89 -12.14 11.15
N ALA A 23 -9.13 -11.91 11.61
CA ALA A 23 -10.22 -12.87 11.46
C ALA A 23 -10.74 -13.00 10.01
N SER A 24 -10.69 -11.92 9.21
CA SER A 24 -11.09 -11.98 7.80
C SER A 24 -10.01 -12.58 6.89
N LEU A 25 -8.73 -12.48 7.26
CA LEU A 25 -7.64 -13.11 6.50
C LEU A 25 -7.56 -14.64 6.69
N LEU A 26 -7.98 -15.17 7.84
CA LEU A 26 -8.02 -16.62 8.08
C LEU A 26 -9.16 -17.34 7.34
N ALA A 27 -10.17 -16.60 6.85
CA ALA A 27 -11.29 -17.13 6.08
C ALA A 27 -11.14 -16.97 4.55
N GLY A 28 -10.11 -16.25 4.07
CA GLY A 28 -9.83 -16.02 2.66
C GLY A 28 -9.18 -17.23 1.99
N GLY A 29 -10.03 -18.16 1.56
CA GLY A 29 -9.65 -19.44 0.99
C GLY A 29 -8.60 -19.38 -0.12
N ILE A 30 -7.70 -20.35 -0.07
CA ILE A 30 -6.97 -20.86 -1.23
C ILE A 30 -8.04 -21.25 -2.27
N GLY A 31 -8.30 -20.36 -3.23
CA GLY A 31 -9.27 -20.62 -4.31
C GLY A 31 -8.88 -21.88 -5.07
N ARG A 32 -9.70 -22.92 -4.94
CA ARG A 32 -9.67 -24.15 -5.71
C ARG A 32 -10.30 -23.84 -7.07
N ALA A 33 -9.49 -23.70 -8.11
CA ALA A 33 -9.95 -23.59 -9.48
C ALA A 33 -10.05 -25.00 -10.06
N GLU A 34 -11.26 -25.40 -10.47
CA GLU A 34 -11.52 -26.63 -11.21
C GLU A 34 -11.01 -26.54 -12.65
N ASP A 35 -10.57 -27.70 -13.13
CA ASP A 35 -9.98 -27.97 -14.43
C ASP A 35 -10.86 -27.56 -15.61
N ARG A 36 -10.30 -26.76 -16.52
CA ARG A 36 -10.64 -26.82 -17.95
C ARG A 36 -9.38 -26.67 -18.80
N GLU A 37 -9.02 -27.78 -19.41
CA GLU A 37 -7.97 -27.95 -20.40
C GLU A 37 -8.47 -27.43 -21.75
N ALA A 38 -7.79 -26.42 -22.31
CA ALA A 38 -7.86 -26.08 -23.73
C ALA A 38 -6.48 -25.62 -24.19
N THR A 39 -6.01 -26.31 -25.21
CA THR A 39 -4.67 -26.34 -25.79
C THR A 39 -4.24 -25.07 -26.53
N ASN A 40 -3.03 -24.64 -26.19
CA ASN A 40 -1.90 -24.26 -27.07
C ASN A 40 -1.93 -22.91 -27.81
N SER A 41 -1.13 -21.94 -27.32
CA SER A 41 -0.13 -21.22 -28.13
C SER A 41 0.81 -20.39 -27.23
N ALA A 42 2.11 -20.74 -27.27
CA ALA A 42 3.27 -19.95 -26.83
C ALA A 42 3.27 -19.37 -25.39
N ALA A 43 3.09 -20.22 -24.37
CA ALA A 43 3.44 -19.87 -23.00
C ALA A 43 4.97 -20.01 -22.79
N ALA A 44 5.62 -18.91 -22.43
CA ALA A 44 7.01 -18.90 -22.00
C ALA A 44 7.23 -19.93 -20.88
N LYS A 45 8.22 -20.81 -21.07
CA LYS A 45 8.73 -21.70 -20.03
C LYS A 45 9.19 -20.88 -18.82
N GLY A 46 8.64 -21.17 -17.64
CA GLY A 46 9.35 -20.92 -16.40
C GLY A 46 8.58 -21.24 -15.11
N PRO A 47 8.47 -22.52 -14.70
CA PRO A 47 7.90 -22.87 -13.39
C PRO A 47 8.95 -23.23 -12.30
N ALA A 48 10.25 -22.95 -12.48
CA ALA A 48 11.30 -23.35 -11.51
C ALA A 48 12.38 -22.30 -11.19
N ALA A 49 12.36 -21.12 -11.84
CA ALA A 49 13.48 -20.16 -11.79
C ALA A 49 13.41 -19.11 -10.66
N ASP A 50 12.40 -19.15 -9.78
CA ASP A 50 12.09 -18.04 -8.85
C ASP A 50 12.57 -18.27 -7.39
N LEU A 51 13.03 -19.48 -7.08
CA LEU A 51 13.42 -19.89 -5.71
C LEU A 51 14.87 -19.54 -5.34
N GLY A 52 15.72 -19.16 -6.29
CA GLY A 52 17.15 -18.97 -6.08
C GLY A 52 17.61 -17.55 -5.71
N TYR A 53 16.72 -16.56 -5.74
CA TYR A 53 17.11 -15.16 -5.51
C TYR A 53 17.02 -14.76 -4.05
N GLU A 54 18.09 -14.14 -3.56
CA GLU A 54 18.16 -13.51 -2.23
C GLU A 54 17.23 -12.30 -2.15
N VAL A 55 16.43 -12.27 -1.08
CA VAL A 55 15.52 -11.16 -0.78
C VAL A 55 16.31 -10.09 -0.04
N LYS A 56 16.42 -8.89 -0.63
CA LYS A 56 17.10 -7.74 -0.01
C LYS A 56 16.18 -6.97 0.92
N ARG A 57 14.96 -6.68 0.45
CA ARG A 57 13.93 -5.93 1.18
C ARG A 57 12.56 -6.49 0.86
N THR A 58 11.63 -6.36 1.79
CA THR A 58 10.22 -6.69 1.59
C THR A 58 9.36 -5.44 1.71
N GLY A 59 8.19 -5.45 1.08
CA GLY A 59 7.25 -4.34 1.13
C GLY A 59 5.99 -4.63 0.34
N PHE A 60 5.03 -3.73 0.43
CA PHE A 60 3.80 -3.88 -0.36
C PHE A 60 3.85 -3.07 -1.65
N LEU A 61 3.29 -3.65 -2.71
CA LEU A 61 2.87 -2.91 -3.88
C LEU A 61 1.35 -2.85 -3.93
N ILE A 62 0.83 -1.74 -4.47
CA ILE A 62 -0.56 -1.69 -4.89
C ILE A 62 -0.60 -2.17 -6.34
N ALA A 63 -1.28 -3.29 -6.56
CA ALA A 63 -1.45 -3.88 -7.88
C ALA A 63 -2.91 -3.72 -8.35
N THR A 64 -3.13 -3.85 -9.66
CA THR A 64 -4.49 -3.82 -10.23
C THR A 64 -5.05 -5.22 -10.38
N ARG A 65 -6.39 -5.32 -10.29
CA ARG A 65 -7.10 -6.59 -10.41
C ARG A 65 -7.04 -7.22 -11.81
N ASN A 66 -6.68 -6.45 -12.83
CA ASN A 66 -6.56 -6.94 -14.20
C ASN A 66 -5.34 -7.87 -14.36
N ASP A 67 -4.34 -7.73 -13.50
CA ASP A 67 -3.21 -8.66 -13.36
C ASP A 67 -3.09 -9.12 -11.90
N LEU A 68 -4.14 -9.82 -11.45
CA LEU A 68 -4.28 -10.26 -10.06
C LEU A 68 -3.04 -11.06 -9.61
N PRO A 69 -2.33 -10.59 -8.57
CA PRO A 69 -1.25 -11.36 -7.98
C PRO A 69 -1.77 -12.71 -7.48
N LYS A 70 -0.89 -13.71 -7.40
CA LYS A 70 -1.27 -15.01 -6.83
C LYS A 70 -1.39 -14.98 -5.31
N VAL A 71 -0.77 -13.99 -4.67
CA VAL A 71 -0.85 -13.70 -3.24
C VAL A 71 -1.22 -12.22 -3.10
N PHE A 72 -2.38 -11.92 -2.53
CA PHE A 72 -2.84 -10.55 -2.34
C PHE A 72 -3.83 -10.46 -1.16
N ALA A 73 -4.01 -9.25 -0.65
CA ALA A 73 -5.06 -8.89 0.29
C ALA A 73 -5.95 -7.80 -0.33
N PRO A 74 -7.27 -7.82 -0.07
CA PRO A 74 -8.16 -6.75 -0.52
C PRO A 74 -7.85 -5.45 0.25
N ILE A 75 -8.04 -4.32 -0.42
CA ILE A 75 -8.07 -3.00 0.23
C ILE A 75 -9.54 -2.62 0.45
N GLU A 76 -9.87 -2.09 1.63
CA GLU A 76 -11.24 -1.69 1.95
C GLU A 76 -11.78 -0.68 0.93
N GLY A 77 -12.98 -0.92 0.40
CA GLY A 77 -13.62 -0.06 -0.60
C GLY A 77 -13.07 -0.18 -2.03
N ALA A 78 -11.94 -0.87 -2.22
CA ALA A 78 -11.32 -0.98 -3.54
C ALA A 78 -12.09 -1.93 -4.45
N LYS A 79 -12.30 -1.50 -5.69
CA LYS A 79 -12.85 -2.32 -6.78
C LYS A 79 -11.73 -2.93 -7.61
N LYS A 80 -10.64 -2.17 -7.81
CA LYS A 80 -9.54 -2.51 -8.72
C LYS A 80 -8.20 -2.71 -8.00
N ALA A 81 -7.89 -1.91 -7.00
CA ALA A 81 -6.62 -2.01 -6.28
C ALA A 81 -6.61 -3.17 -5.28
N VAL A 82 -5.50 -3.88 -5.24
CA VAL A 82 -5.21 -4.91 -4.23
C VAL A 82 -3.84 -4.67 -3.62
N LEU A 83 -3.66 -5.12 -2.39
CA LEU A 83 -2.37 -5.08 -1.71
C LEU A 83 -1.61 -6.37 -2.01
N ALA A 84 -0.47 -6.26 -2.67
CA ALA A 84 0.36 -7.39 -3.06
C ALA A 84 1.66 -7.38 -2.27
N PRO A 85 2.04 -8.50 -1.62
CA PRO A 85 3.35 -8.62 -1.03
C PRO A 85 4.39 -8.69 -2.14
N ALA A 86 5.49 -7.97 -1.94
CA ALA A 86 6.57 -7.86 -2.91
C ALA A 86 7.92 -7.86 -2.21
N PHE A 87 8.96 -8.19 -2.98
CA PHE A 87 10.32 -8.20 -2.49
C PHE A 87 11.25 -7.61 -3.53
N GLU A 88 12.28 -6.93 -3.04
CA GLU A 88 13.40 -6.50 -3.84
C GLU A 88 14.46 -7.59 -3.86
N TRP A 89 15.03 -7.79 -5.04
CA TRP A 89 16.14 -8.69 -5.32
C TRP A 89 17.17 -7.96 -6.20
N GLU A 90 18.21 -8.65 -6.65
CA GLU A 90 19.33 -8.02 -7.38
C GLU A 90 18.91 -7.16 -8.58
N TYR A 91 17.83 -7.53 -9.28
CA TYR A 91 17.40 -6.87 -10.52
C TYR A 91 16.10 -6.05 -10.40
N GLY A 92 15.67 -5.72 -9.18
CA GLY A 92 14.51 -4.85 -8.94
C GLY A 92 13.48 -5.47 -8.01
N VAL A 93 12.19 -5.21 -8.25
CA VAL A 93 11.09 -5.68 -7.38
C VAL A 93 10.20 -6.69 -8.09
N ARG A 94 9.76 -7.71 -7.35
CA ARG A 94 8.82 -8.73 -7.79
C ARG A 94 7.73 -8.97 -6.76
N LEU A 95 6.56 -9.37 -7.24
CA LEU A 95 5.51 -9.90 -6.38
C LEU A 95 5.86 -11.33 -5.95
N PHE A 96 5.41 -11.74 -4.78
CA PHE A 96 5.56 -13.12 -4.37
C PHE A 96 4.68 -14.06 -5.22
N SER A 97 5.31 -15.12 -5.74
CA SER A 97 4.61 -16.34 -6.17
C SER A 97 4.11 -17.12 -4.95
N LYS A 98 3.14 -18.03 -5.14
CA LYS A 98 2.65 -18.87 -4.04
C LYS A 98 3.76 -19.76 -3.50
N GLU A 99 4.57 -20.31 -4.40
CA GLU A 99 5.68 -21.21 -4.10
C GLU A 99 6.73 -20.49 -3.26
N LYS A 100 7.12 -19.26 -3.66
CA LYS A 100 8.10 -18.48 -2.90
C LYS A 100 7.56 -17.99 -1.56
N TRP A 101 6.30 -17.55 -1.50
CA TRP A 101 5.64 -17.15 -0.26
C TRP A 101 5.66 -18.30 0.77
N LEU A 102 5.30 -19.51 0.34
CA LEU A 102 5.34 -20.72 1.18
C LEU A 102 6.77 -21.13 1.54
N ALA A 103 7.72 -21.05 0.60
CA ALA A 103 9.12 -21.38 0.86
C ALA A 103 9.77 -20.46 1.90
N GLN A 104 9.41 -19.17 1.90
CA GLN A 104 9.84 -18.21 2.91
C GLN A 104 9.11 -18.39 4.25
N LYS A 105 8.11 -19.29 4.32
CA LYS A 105 7.27 -19.53 5.49
C LYS A 105 6.61 -18.25 6.01
N TYR A 106 6.31 -17.32 5.11
CA TYR A 106 5.57 -16.13 5.49
C TYR A 106 4.12 -16.47 5.76
N ASP A 107 3.61 -15.95 6.88
CA ASP A 107 2.21 -15.68 7.07
C ASP A 107 1.96 -14.16 6.90
N TRP A 108 0.71 -13.80 6.64
CA TRP A 108 0.35 -12.41 6.38
C TRP A 108 0.62 -11.46 7.53
N ALA A 109 0.41 -11.88 8.77
CA ALA A 109 0.56 -11.01 9.92
C ALA A 109 2.04 -10.67 10.16
N THR A 110 2.90 -11.67 10.10
CA THR A 110 4.35 -11.51 10.24
C THR A 110 4.91 -10.66 9.10
N TYR A 111 4.53 -10.96 7.86
CA TYR A 111 4.98 -10.21 6.69
C TYR A 111 4.50 -8.76 6.73
N GLN A 112 3.24 -8.52 7.09
CA GLN A 112 2.68 -7.18 7.19
C GLN A 112 3.43 -6.32 8.20
N GLU A 113 3.81 -6.86 9.35
CA GLU A 113 4.60 -6.09 10.32
C GLU A 113 5.97 -5.70 9.77
N GLU A 114 6.64 -6.58 9.02
CA GLU A 114 7.92 -6.27 8.35
C GLU A 114 7.76 -5.21 7.27
N ALA A 115 6.79 -5.37 6.38
CA ALA A 115 6.50 -4.43 5.31
C ALA A 115 6.08 -3.04 5.85
N LEU A 116 5.31 -3.00 6.95
CA LEU A 116 4.92 -1.74 7.59
C LEU A 116 6.11 -1.03 8.25
N ARG A 117 7.06 -1.76 8.86
CA ARG A 117 8.30 -1.15 9.35
C ARG A 117 9.10 -0.50 8.22
N HIS A 118 9.18 -1.17 7.07
CA HIS A 118 9.85 -0.58 5.91
C HIS A 118 9.10 0.67 5.39
N ALA A 119 7.77 0.60 5.29
CA ALA A 119 6.95 1.76 4.91
C ALA A 119 7.12 2.94 5.89
N ASP A 120 7.20 2.67 7.19
CA ASP A 120 7.47 3.68 8.21
C ASP A 120 8.84 4.36 8.01
N SER A 121 9.88 3.58 7.67
CA SER A 121 11.21 4.15 7.35
C SER A 121 11.19 4.98 6.07
N LEU A 122 10.38 4.60 5.07
CA LEU A 122 10.20 5.41 3.86
C LEU A 122 9.53 6.74 4.17
N VAL A 123 8.51 6.76 5.06
CA VAL A 123 7.86 8.00 5.50
C VAL A 123 8.85 8.97 6.14
N GLU A 124 9.77 8.46 6.97
CA GLU A 124 10.79 9.28 7.64
C GLU A 124 11.77 9.93 6.66
N ALA A 125 11.99 9.32 5.49
CA ALA A 125 12.89 9.81 4.46
C ALA A 125 12.21 10.77 3.46
N LEU A 126 10.90 10.99 3.55
CA LEU A 126 10.16 11.77 2.56
C LEU A 126 10.60 13.23 2.52
N LYS A 127 10.58 13.78 1.31
CA LYS A 127 10.79 15.19 1.00
C LYS A 127 9.64 15.70 0.12
N PRO A 128 8.42 15.84 0.67
CA PRO A 128 7.26 16.29 -0.11
C PRO A 128 7.44 17.72 -0.61
N GLU A 129 7.01 17.96 -1.84
CA GLU A 129 6.83 19.30 -2.39
C GLU A 129 5.40 19.78 -2.15
N PHE A 130 5.22 20.84 -1.36
CA PHE A 130 3.90 21.40 -1.10
C PHE A 130 3.51 22.40 -2.20
N ARG A 131 2.46 22.08 -2.94
CA ARG A 131 1.87 22.96 -3.95
C ARG A 131 0.81 23.83 -3.30
N ARG A 132 0.85 25.13 -3.59
CA ARG A 132 -0.01 26.15 -2.99
C ARG A 132 -0.78 26.90 -4.07
N ASP A 133 -1.98 27.34 -3.73
CA ASP A 133 -2.77 28.21 -4.58
C ASP A 133 -2.26 29.67 -4.53
N ALA A 134 -2.88 30.54 -5.34
CA ALA A 134 -2.52 31.96 -5.42
C ALA A 134 -2.67 32.73 -4.09
N ARG A 135 -3.41 32.18 -3.12
CA ARG A 135 -3.58 32.75 -1.77
C ARG A 135 -2.59 32.17 -0.76
N GLY A 136 -1.67 31.31 -1.22
CA GLY A 136 -0.67 30.65 -0.38
C GLY A 136 -1.22 29.45 0.41
N VAL A 137 -2.45 29.01 0.18
CA VAL A 137 -3.04 27.83 0.85
C VAL A 137 -2.50 26.57 0.19
N ILE A 138 -2.14 25.55 0.98
CA ILE A 138 -1.65 24.28 0.42
C ILE A 138 -2.81 23.54 -0.25
N ASP A 139 -2.68 23.26 -1.54
CA ASP A 139 -3.63 22.44 -2.28
C ASP A 139 -3.32 20.95 -2.09
N TYR A 140 -2.03 20.56 -2.21
CA TYR A 140 -1.57 19.19 -2.00
C TYR A 140 -0.06 19.11 -1.76
N ALA A 141 0.41 17.96 -1.29
CA ALA A 141 1.81 17.57 -1.30
C ALA A 141 2.07 16.55 -2.42
N LEU A 142 3.11 16.81 -3.22
CA LEU A 142 3.65 15.87 -4.19
C LEU A 142 4.79 15.10 -3.54
N VAL A 143 4.72 13.78 -3.58
CA VAL A 143 5.77 12.89 -3.10
C VAL A 143 6.32 12.12 -4.29
N LEU A 144 7.61 12.32 -4.56
CA LEU A 144 8.37 11.59 -5.57
C LEU A 144 9.46 10.77 -4.90
N SER A 145 9.63 9.54 -5.35
CA SER A 145 10.73 8.68 -4.91
C SER A 145 11.01 7.62 -5.96
N ASP A 146 12.28 7.33 -6.20
CA ASP A 146 12.69 6.19 -7.01
C ASP A 146 12.54 4.86 -6.25
N ASP A 147 12.21 4.90 -4.96
CA ASP A 147 11.95 3.69 -4.19
C ASP A 147 10.69 2.98 -4.73
N PRO A 148 10.82 1.72 -5.21
CA PRO A 148 9.72 1.00 -5.81
C PRO A 148 8.59 0.68 -4.83
N PHE A 149 8.83 0.76 -3.52
CA PHE A 149 7.82 0.57 -2.48
C PHE A 149 7.19 1.87 -2.00
N LEU A 150 7.36 3.00 -2.69
CA LEU A 150 6.77 4.27 -2.26
C LEU A 150 5.26 4.17 -2.01
N SER A 151 4.49 3.46 -2.85
CA SER A 151 3.04 3.27 -2.62
C SER A 151 2.70 2.58 -1.28
N SER A 152 3.64 1.82 -0.70
CA SER A 152 3.43 1.14 0.59
C SER A 152 3.25 2.12 1.76
N ILE A 153 3.75 3.36 1.63
CA ILE A 153 3.63 4.37 2.68
C ILE A 153 2.16 4.69 3.01
N LEU A 154 1.22 4.43 2.09
CA LEU A 154 -0.21 4.55 2.36
C LEU A 154 -0.64 3.82 3.63
N PHE A 155 -0.04 2.66 3.88
CA PHE A 155 -0.38 1.80 5.01
C PHE A 155 0.52 2.05 6.23
N SER A 156 1.52 2.92 6.11
CA SER A 156 2.43 3.28 7.20
C SER A 156 1.65 3.88 8.37
N ARG A 157 2.10 3.55 9.60
CA ARG A 157 1.58 4.15 10.84
C ARG A 157 2.02 5.61 11.00
N LYS A 158 3.02 6.05 10.24
CA LYS A 158 3.61 7.38 10.33
C LYS A 158 3.10 8.35 9.26
N LEU A 159 2.45 7.87 8.20
CA LEU A 159 2.03 8.73 7.09
C LEU A 159 1.09 9.85 7.55
N LEU A 160 0.02 9.50 8.27
CA LEU A 160 -0.95 10.49 8.72
C LEU A 160 -0.32 11.50 9.70
N PRO A 161 0.37 11.08 10.78
CA PRO A 161 1.07 12.01 11.67
C PRO A 161 2.08 12.92 10.96
N TYR A 162 2.75 12.41 9.92
CA TYR A 162 3.73 13.17 9.14
C TYR A 162 3.09 14.37 8.40
N PHE A 163 1.90 14.20 7.84
CA PHE A 163 1.19 15.24 7.09
C PHE A 163 0.20 16.06 7.92
N GLU A 164 -0.20 15.58 9.11
CA GLU A 164 -1.31 16.15 9.90
C GLU A 164 -1.17 17.65 10.15
N ALA A 165 0.02 18.13 10.52
CA ALA A 165 0.26 19.53 10.82
C ALA A 165 0.05 20.48 9.61
N LYS A 166 0.12 19.96 8.37
CA LYS A 166 0.03 20.75 7.13
C LYS A 166 -1.25 20.50 6.34
N LEU A 167 -1.74 19.26 6.34
CA LEU A 167 -2.87 18.81 5.51
C LEU A 167 -4.08 18.36 6.34
N GLY A 168 -3.96 18.34 7.68
CA GLY A 168 -5.05 17.96 8.58
C GLY A 168 -5.15 16.45 8.84
N LYS A 169 -6.16 16.08 9.62
CA LYS A 169 -6.33 14.72 10.20
C LYS A 169 -6.83 13.66 9.24
N ARG A 170 -7.15 14.05 8.02
CA ARG A 170 -7.71 13.19 6.99
C ARG A 170 -7.10 13.59 5.66
N LEU A 171 -6.59 12.60 4.94
CA LEU A 171 -5.89 12.80 3.68
C LEU A 171 -6.63 12.07 2.58
N ARG A 172 -6.73 12.69 1.40
CA ARG A 172 -7.07 11.98 0.16
C ARG A 172 -5.78 11.76 -0.61
N VAL A 173 -5.51 10.55 -1.06
CA VAL A 173 -4.26 10.20 -1.73
C VAL A 173 -4.56 9.57 -3.08
N ALA A 174 -3.93 10.10 -4.12
CA ALA A 174 -3.94 9.53 -5.47
C ALA A 174 -2.55 8.97 -5.79
N VAL A 175 -2.52 7.77 -6.40
CA VAL A 175 -1.30 7.03 -6.72
C VAL A 175 -1.33 6.64 -8.20
N PRO A 176 -1.13 7.59 -9.13
CA PRO A 176 -1.18 7.29 -10.56
C PRO A 176 -0.01 6.39 -11.00
N ASP A 177 1.15 6.52 -10.35
CA ASP A 177 2.38 5.78 -10.67
C ASP A 177 3.05 5.28 -9.39
N ARG A 178 3.84 4.21 -9.49
CA ARG A 178 4.50 3.56 -8.35
C ARG A 178 5.46 4.50 -7.60
N THR A 179 6.01 5.48 -8.30
CA THR A 179 7.01 6.44 -7.79
C THR A 179 6.43 7.83 -7.51
N THR A 180 5.10 8.00 -7.61
CA THR A 180 4.44 9.30 -7.48
C THR A 180 3.16 9.22 -6.65
N LEU A 181 3.12 9.97 -5.54
CA LEU A 181 1.91 10.13 -4.72
C LEU A 181 1.50 11.60 -4.65
N TYR A 182 0.20 11.83 -4.77
CA TYR A 182 -0.41 13.14 -4.51
C TYR A 182 -1.24 13.05 -3.23
N VAL A 183 -0.88 13.84 -2.23
CA VAL A 183 -1.53 13.84 -0.91
C VAL A 183 -2.28 15.15 -0.72
N PHE A 184 -3.61 15.08 -0.73
CA PHE A 184 -4.51 16.20 -0.57
C PHE A 184 -5.08 16.24 0.85
N PRO A 185 -5.37 17.43 1.42
CA PRO A 185 -6.23 17.50 2.59
C PRO A 185 -7.63 17.00 2.23
N ALA A 186 -8.23 16.13 3.03
CA ALA A 186 -9.60 15.67 2.76
C ALA A 186 -10.64 16.75 3.04
N ASP A 187 -10.30 17.69 3.93
CA ASP A 187 -11.09 18.84 4.33
C ASP A 187 -10.64 20.08 3.56
N GLY A 188 -11.46 20.55 2.61
CA GLY A 188 -11.17 21.75 1.82
C GLY A 188 -10.13 21.56 0.70
N GLY A 189 -9.68 20.32 0.45
CA GLY A 189 -8.84 20.00 -0.70
C GLY A 189 -9.57 20.14 -2.04
N LYS A 190 -8.81 20.31 -3.11
CA LYS A 190 -9.31 20.55 -4.47
C LYS A 190 -9.03 19.38 -5.43
N LEU A 191 -9.02 18.14 -4.93
CA LEU A 191 -8.69 16.96 -5.72
C LEU A 191 -9.46 16.90 -7.05
N GLU A 192 -10.72 17.28 -7.01
CA GLU A 192 -11.65 17.32 -8.15
C GLU A 192 -11.14 18.21 -9.28
N GLY A 193 -10.42 19.30 -8.96
CA GLY A 193 -9.79 20.18 -9.94
C GLY A 193 -8.54 19.62 -10.60
N TYR A 194 -7.98 18.52 -10.09
CA TYR A 194 -6.78 17.88 -10.60
C TYR A 194 -7.06 16.56 -11.34
N GLY A 195 -8.33 16.11 -11.39
CA GLY A 195 -8.73 14.82 -11.97
C GLY A 195 -8.13 14.57 -13.35
N PRO A 196 -8.40 15.41 -14.37
CA PRO A 196 -7.88 15.20 -15.74
C PRO A 196 -6.36 15.08 -15.80
N ALA A 197 -5.63 15.93 -15.07
CA ALA A 197 -4.17 15.90 -15.04
C ALA A 197 -3.63 14.63 -14.37
N LEU A 198 -4.30 14.13 -13.33
CA LEU A 198 -3.92 12.88 -12.66
C LEU A 198 -4.22 11.66 -13.54
N VAL A 199 -5.29 11.69 -14.34
CA VAL A 199 -5.58 10.65 -15.33
C VAL A 199 -4.51 10.63 -16.42
N GLU A 200 -4.16 11.78 -16.99
CA GLU A 200 -3.06 11.89 -17.96
C GLU A 200 -1.75 11.33 -17.37
N LYS A 201 -1.42 11.68 -16.12
CA LYS A 201 -0.24 11.13 -15.43
C LYS A 201 -0.28 9.62 -15.25
N PHE A 202 -1.45 9.03 -15.02
CA PHE A 202 -1.62 7.58 -14.95
C PHE A 202 -1.42 6.93 -16.33
N GLU A 203 -1.91 7.55 -17.40
CA GLU A 203 -1.78 7.03 -18.77
C GLU A 203 -0.34 7.11 -19.29
N GLU A 204 0.40 8.14 -18.88
CA GLU A 204 1.83 8.32 -19.19
C GLU A 204 2.77 7.53 -18.26
N ALA A 205 2.24 6.91 -17.20
CA ALA A 205 3.06 6.30 -16.15
C ALA A 205 3.87 5.11 -16.67
N ARG A 206 5.12 5.01 -16.21
CA ARG A 206 5.96 3.83 -16.49
C ARG A 206 5.46 2.60 -15.73
N TYR A 207 4.94 2.79 -14.52
CA TYR A 207 4.43 1.74 -13.66
C TYR A 207 3.06 2.14 -13.08
N PRO A 208 2.00 2.20 -13.91
CA PRO A 208 0.70 2.68 -13.49
C PRO A 208 0.15 1.85 -12.33
N VAL A 209 -0.36 2.53 -11.29
CA VAL A 209 -0.86 1.87 -10.08
C VAL A 209 -2.38 1.87 -10.03
N THR A 210 -3.03 3.01 -9.81
CA THR A 210 -4.50 3.08 -9.80
C THR A 210 -5.02 4.50 -9.98
N LEU A 211 -6.25 4.62 -10.50
CA LEU A 211 -7.03 5.85 -10.48
C LEU A 211 -7.95 5.93 -9.25
N GLU A 212 -7.98 4.89 -8.42
CA GLU A 212 -8.72 4.90 -7.16
C GLU A 212 -8.10 5.89 -6.16
N VAL A 213 -8.96 6.62 -5.47
CA VAL A 213 -8.59 7.62 -4.47
C VAL A 213 -8.71 7.00 -3.09
N PHE A 214 -7.61 7.03 -2.33
CA PHE A 214 -7.56 6.52 -0.97
C PHE A 214 -7.89 7.64 0.02
N LEU A 215 -8.69 7.33 1.03
CA LEU A 215 -8.77 8.12 2.25
C LEU A 215 -7.88 7.48 3.30
N VAL A 216 -7.04 8.30 3.92
CA VAL A 216 -6.21 7.95 5.08
C VAL A 216 -6.64 8.80 6.26
N ASP A 217 -7.11 8.16 7.32
CA ASP A 217 -7.50 8.80 8.58
C ASP A 217 -7.13 7.90 9.77
N GLU A 218 -7.53 8.28 10.99
CA GLU A 218 -7.24 7.51 12.21
C GLU A 218 -7.80 6.08 12.22
N THR A 219 -8.77 5.79 11.34
CA THR A 219 -9.39 4.46 11.22
C THR A 219 -8.61 3.53 10.29
N GLY A 220 -7.73 4.08 9.44
CA GLY A 220 -6.91 3.35 8.50
C GLY A 220 -7.02 3.88 7.07
N VAL A 221 -6.84 2.97 6.11
CA VAL A 221 -6.83 3.26 4.67
C VAL A 221 -8.02 2.59 4.00
N ARG A 222 -8.77 3.34 3.21
CA ARG A 222 -9.85 2.81 2.37
C ARG A 222 -9.97 3.58 1.07
N VAL A 223 -10.44 2.94 0.00
CA VAL A 223 -10.79 3.62 -1.26
C VAL A 223 -12.16 4.29 -1.09
N ILE A 224 -12.26 5.55 -1.52
CA ILE A 224 -13.47 6.37 -1.44
C ILE A 224 -14.06 6.77 -2.79
N GLY A 225 -13.36 6.46 -3.88
CA GLY A 225 -13.78 6.83 -5.23
C GLY A 225 -12.72 6.47 -6.27
N GLU A 226 -12.99 6.85 -7.51
CA GLU A 226 -12.08 6.69 -8.65
C GLU A 226 -12.09 7.99 -9.46
N LEU A 227 -10.95 8.39 -10.00
CA LEU A 227 -10.86 9.50 -10.94
C LEU A 227 -11.49 9.10 -12.27
N GLU A 228 -12.37 9.96 -12.79
CA GLU A 228 -13.05 9.75 -14.06
C GLU A 228 -12.11 10.03 -15.24
N ARG A 229 -12.18 9.18 -16.26
CA ARG A 229 -11.47 9.33 -17.54
C ARG A 229 -12.28 10.17 -18.51
#